data_AF-W7UH16-F1
#
_entry.id   AF-W7UH16-F1
#
_cell.length_a   1.000
_cell.length_b   1.000
_cell.length_c   1.000
_cell.angle_alpha   90.00
_cell.angle_beta   90.00
_cell.angle_gamma   90.00
#
_symmetry.space_group_name_H-M   'P 1'
#
loop_
_entity.id
_entity.type
_entity.pdbx_description
1 polymer ?
#
loop_
_entity_poly.entity_id
_entity_poly.type
_entity_poly.pdbx_seq_one_letter_code
_entity_poly.pdbx_strand_id
1 'polypeptide(L)'
;MKKSIAMAAAMLISFSAVCMNASAEDTQVYVTISDDAKKLVLAQEPISVTDIDNDGKLTINDALYTTHENKFEGGAAAGYKTIEKEFGPMIDKLWGIENGGSYGYYVNDKYSGGLLDEIKDGDVLEAFVYPDPKDYNYFYSFFDAKKGEDTEPNKEVTLTLSYYTFNPDYSLKTNLLEGAKLTVNGKETDAVTDAEGKATLTLTEPGKNVISAVSDNVNIVPPTYVINVNGEIETTTTTTTTTSAVSTTSTTAAASTTASAKSNVKATTTASKGNSPKTGDSGATVAVFALGAAVAVSFALRRRNEE
;
A
#
# COMPACT_ATOMS: atom_id res chain seq x y z
N MET A 1 63.16 -51.57 20.29
CA MET A 1 63.47 -50.78 21.50
C MET A 1 63.36 -49.31 21.13
N LYS A 2 62.66 -48.49 21.95
CA LYS A 2 62.98 -47.09 22.29
C LYS A 2 63.10 -46.11 21.09
N LYS A 3 62.31 -45.04 20.90
CA LYS A 3 61.66 -44.10 21.81
C LYS A 3 60.68 -43.21 21.02
N SER A 4 59.71 -42.71 21.76
CA SER A 4 58.71 -41.68 21.52
C SER A 4 59.27 -40.26 21.27
N ILE A 5 58.33 -39.36 20.88
CA ILE A 5 58.28 -37.86 20.92
C ILE A 5 58.09 -37.28 19.51
N ALA A 6 57.19 -36.35 19.17
CA ALA A 6 55.86 -35.85 19.60
C ALA A 6 55.51 -34.69 18.63
N MET A 7 54.22 -34.29 18.57
CA MET A 7 53.72 -32.94 18.18
C MET A 7 53.59 -32.70 16.66
N ALA A 8 52.51 -32.17 16.06
CA ALA A 8 51.21 -31.68 16.51
C ALA A 8 50.26 -31.50 15.30
N ALA A 9 48.96 -31.40 15.62
CA ALA A 9 47.92 -30.64 14.92
C ALA A 9 47.48 -31.04 13.49
N ALA A 10 46.29 -31.66 13.41
CA ALA A 10 45.18 -31.17 12.58
C ALA A 10 43.91 -31.97 12.91
N MET A 11 43.24 -31.56 13.98
CA MET A 11 41.87 -31.97 14.25
C MET A 11 40.97 -31.05 13.40
N LEU A 12 40.59 -31.51 12.22
CA LEU A 12 39.52 -30.93 11.39
C LEU A 12 38.47 -32.02 11.21
N ILE A 13 37.76 -32.31 12.30
CA ILE A 13 36.48 -33.00 12.22
C ILE A 13 35.50 -31.95 11.74
N SER A 14 35.08 -32.08 10.49
CA SER A 14 34.04 -31.31 9.84
C SER A 14 32.74 -31.42 10.65
N PHE A 15 32.51 -30.50 11.57
CA PHE A 15 31.17 -30.08 11.96
C PHE A 15 30.65 -29.18 10.83
N SER A 16 30.33 -29.76 9.67
CA SER A 16 29.36 -29.14 8.79
C SER A 16 28.05 -29.13 9.56
N ALA A 17 27.67 -27.92 9.97
CA ALA A 17 26.48 -27.61 10.72
C ALA A 17 25.31 -28.48 10.26
N VAL A 18 24.73 -29.18 11.22
CA VAL A 18 23.30 -29.47 11.15
C VAL A 18 22.66 -28.09 11.09
N CYS A 19 22.36 -27.61 9.87
CA CYS A 19 21.36 -26.60 9.68
C CYS A 19 20.12 -27.21 10.30
N MET A 20 19.79 -26.76 11.51
CA MET A 20 18.48 -26.97 12.07
C MET A 20 17.54 -26.35 11.06
N ASN A 21 16.93 -27.19 10.22
CA ASN A 21 15.65 -26.87 9.62
C ASN A 21 14.67 -26.78 10.79
N ALA A 22 14.72 -25.66 11.52
CA ALA A 22 13.51 -25.13 12.10
C ALA A 22 12.58 -24.96 10.90
N SER A 23 11.50 -25.73 10.86
CA SER A 23 10.37 -25.38 10.01
C SER A 23 10.12 -23.90 10.30
N ALA A 24 10.44 -23.03 9.35
CA ALA A 24 10.01 -21.64 9.44
C ALA A 24 8.48 -21.76 9.44
N GLU A 25 7.88 -21.56 10.61
CA GLU A 25 6.44 -21.34 10.68
C GLU A 25 6.19 -20.12 9.77
N ASP A 26 5.47 -20.34 8.67
CA ASP A 26 5.16 -19.27 7.72
C ASP A 26 4.47 -18.14 8.49
N THR A 27 5.15 -17.02 8.69
CA THR A 27 4.60 -15.88 9.44
C THR A 27 3.50 -15.24 8.60
N GLN A 28 2.26 -15.35 9.05
CA GLN A 28 1.10 -14.78 8.39
C GLN A 28 0.65 -13.51 9.11
N VAL A 29 0.57 -12.40 8.38
CA VAL A 29 0.02 -11.13 8.86
C VAL A 29 -1.23 -10.74 8.10
N TYR A 30 -2.07 -9.90 8.68
CA TYR A 30 -3.31 -9.42 8.08
C TYR A 30 -3.14 -7.97 7.66
N VAL A 31 -3.08 -7.72 6.35
CA VAL A 31 -2.75 -6.39 5.81
C VAL A 31 -3.99 -5.67 5.31
N THR A 32 -4.12 -4.42 5.71
CA THR A 32 -5.13 -3.48 5.22
C THR A 32 -4.42 -2.28 4.61
N ILE A 33 -4.87 -1.84 3.43
CA ILE A 33 -4.33 -0.67 2.74
C ILE A 33 -5.49 0.25 2.34
N SER A 34 -5.36 1.54 2.63
CA SER A 34 -6.25 2.57 2.09
C SER A 34 -5.52 3.59 1.22
N ASP A 35 -6.20 4.00 0.14
CA ASP A 35 -5.68 4.94 -0.85
C ASP A 35 -5.95 6.42 -0.47
N ASP A 36 -5.46 7.33 -1.31
CA ASP A 36 -5.64 8.77 -1.16
C ASP A 36 -7.09 9.23 -1.39
N ALA A 37 -7.94 8.38 -1.96
CA ALA A 37 -9.38 8.57 -2.07
C ALA A 37 -10.15 8.11 -0.82
N LYS A 38 -9.44 7.77 0.28
CA LYS A 38 -10.00 7.24 1.53
C LYS A 38 -10.74 5.92 1.34
N LYS A 39 -10.33 5.10 0.37
CA LYS A 39 -10.95 3.79 0.10
C LYS A 39 -10.06 2.66 0.58
N LEU A 40 -10.68 1.64 1.16
CA LEU A 40 -10.02 0.37 1.41
C LEU A 40 -9.77 -0.34 0.08
N VAL A 41 -8.51 -0.42 -0.32
CA VAL A 41 -8.05 -1.14 -1.52
C VAL A 41 -7.61 -2.57 -1.20
N LEU A 42 -7.31 -2.82 0.08
CA LEU A 42 -7.08 -4.14 0.65
C LEU A 42 -7.63 -4.14 2.09
N ALA A 43 -8.35 -5.19 2.49
CA ALA A 43 -9.00 -5.25 3.81
C ALA A 43 -8.72 -6.57 4.54
N GLN A 44 -7.84 -6.51 5.54
CA GLN A 44 -7.33 -7.64 6.33
C GLN A 44 -7.08 -8.89 5.49
N GLU A 45 -6.27 -8.73 4.46
CA GLU A 45 -5.87 -9.85 3.61
C GLU A 45 -4.74 -10.63 4.29
N PRO A 46 -4.82 -11.96 4.40
CA PRO A 46 -3.73 -12.76 4.95
C PRO A 46 -2.55 -12.79 3.97
N ILE A 47 -1.37 -12.45 4.48
CA ILE A 47 -0.10 -12.38 3.73
C ILE A 47 0.93 -13.21 4.46
N SER A 48 1.43 -14.26 3.81
CA SER A 48 2.63 -14.98 4.25
C SER A 48 3.85 -14.12 3.95
N VAL A 49 4.51 -13.61 4.99
CA VAL A 49 5.61 -12.65 4.84
C VAL A 49 6.93 -13.38 4.59
N THR A 50 7.69 -12.84 3.65
CA THR A 50 9.01 -13.33 3.28
C THR A 50 10.04 -12.28 3.65
N ASP A 51 11.15 -12.69 4.25
CA ASP A 51 12.33 -11.84 4.44
C ASP A 51 12.90 -11.46 3.05
N ILE A 52 12.65 -10.23 2.60
CA ILE A 52 12.96 -9.82 1.22
C ILE A 52 14.42 -9.42 1.04
N ASP A 53 15.11 -9.03 2.11
CA ASP A 53 16.51 -8.59 2.08
C ASP A 53 17.49 -9.62 2.67
N ASN A 54 16.97 -10.73 3.20
CA ASN A 54 17.70 -11.86 3.78
C ASN A 54 18.54 -11.46 5.02
N ASP A 55 18.06 -10.50 5.80
CA ASP A 55 18.73 -10.08 7.04
C ASP A 55 18.40 -10.96 8.26
N GLY A 56 17.47 -11.91 8.10
CA GLY A 56 17.00 -12.84 9.13
C GLY A 56 15.90 -12.30 10.02
N LYS A 57 15.29 -11.15 9.68
CA LYS A 57 14.14 -10.54 10.36
C LYS A 57 12.97 -10.43 9.40
N LEU A 58 11.76 -10.41 9.97
CA LEU A 58 10.55 -10.06 9.24
C LEU A 58 10.07 -8.72 9.78
N THR A 59 9.93 -7.75 8.89
CA THR A 59 9.66 -6.36 9.24
C THR A 59 8.39 -5.85 8.57
N ILE A 60 7.95 -4.65 8.97
CA ILE A 60 6.85 -3.95 8.28
C ILE A 60 7.18 -3.75 6.80
N ASN A 61 8.44 -3.48 6.45
CA ASN A 61 8.87 -3.35 5.06
C ASN A 61 8.67 -4.64 4.27
N ASP A 62 9.06 -5.79 4.85
CA ASP A 62 8.85 -7.11 4.24
C ASP A 62 7.36 -7.37 4.00
N ALA A 63 6.53 -7.13 5.04
CA ALA A 63 5.09 -7.32 4.96
C ALA A 63 4.46 -6.48 3.84
N LEU A 64 4.81 -5.19 3.75
CA LEU A 64 4.30 -4.31 2.70
C LEU A 64 4.83 -4.73 1.33
N TYR A 65 6.11 -5.05 1.17
CA TYR A 65 6.66 -5.50 -0.10
C TYR A 65 5.95 -6.77 -0.59
N THR A 66 5.90 -7.82 0.24
CA THR A 66 5.25 -9.09 -0.10
C THR A 66 3.77 -8.93 -0.37
N THR A 67 3.09 -8.00 0.32
CA THR A 67 1.69 -7.67 0.03
C THR A 67 1.52 -7.17 -1.40
N HIS A 68 2.38 -6.25 -1.86
CA HIS A 68 2.27 -5.71 -3.22
C HIS A 68 2.67 -6.72 -4.28
N GLU A 69 3.68 -7.58 -4.04
CA GLU A 69 3.98 -8.70 -4.94
C GLU A 69 2.75 -9.61 -5.14
N ASN A 70 2.03 -9.89 -4.05
CA ASN A 70 0.93 -10.86 -4.08
C ASN A 70 -0.40 -10.26 -4.58
N LYS A 71 -0.65 -8.97 -4.33
CA LYS A 71 -1.99 -8.38 -4.42
C LYS A 71 -2.08 -7.15 -5.31
N PHE A 72 -0.96 -6.56 -5.72
CA PHE A 72 -0.97 -5.40 -6.61
C PHE A 72 -0.67 -5.80 -8.06
N GLU A 73 -1.41 -5.23 -9.01
CA GLU A 73 -1.16 -5.48 -10.43
C GLU A 73 0.22 -4.94 -10.83
N GLY A 74 1.10 -5.82 -11.32
CA GLY A 74 2.49 -5.48 -11.61
C GLY A 74 3.44 -5.62 -10.42
N GLY A 75 2.98 -6.18 -9.30
CA GLY A 75 3.80 -6.52 -8.14
C GLY A 75 4.33 -5.31 -7.37
N ALA A 76 5.30 -5.54 -6.48
CA ALA A 76 5.89 -4.47 -5.68
C ALA A 76 6.61 -3.44 -6.56
N ALA A 77 7.23 -3.86 -7.67
CA ALA A 77 7.88 -2.95 -8.60
C ALA A 77 6.94 -1.83 -9.13
N ALA A 78 5.66 -2.13 -9.30
CA ALA A 78 4.65 -1.15 -9.70
C ALA A 78 4.00 -0.44 -8.50
N GLY A 79 3.80 -1.17 -7.39
CA GLY A 79 2.94 -0.75 -6.29
C GLY A 79 3.63 -0.16 -5.06
N TYR A 80 4.89 -0.48 -4.81
CA TYR A 80 5.56 -0.16 -3.55
C TYR A 80 7.00 0.28 -3.75
N LYS A 81 7.41 1.29 -3.00
CA LYS A 81 8.78 1.79 -3.03
C LYS A 81 9.12 2.46 -1.72
N THR A 82 10.34 2.24 -1.26
CA THR A 82 10.94 2.95 -0.13
C THR A 82 12.08 3.84 -0.61
N ILE A 83 12.42 4.83 0.22
CA ILE A 83 13.58 5.68 0.06
C ILE A 83 14.34 5.76 1.38
N GLU A 84 15.66 5.60 1.32
CA GLU A 84 16.54 5.76 2.48
C GLU A 84 16.65 7.22 2.89
N LYS A 85 16.44 7.50 4.18
CA LYS A 85 16.62 8.82 4.79
C LYS A 85 17.42 8.70 6.10
N GLU A 86 17.71 9.83 6.72
CA GLU A 86 18.52 9.91 7.96
C GLU A 86 18.00 9.03 9.10
N PHE A 87 16.69 8.81 9.17
CA PHE A 87 16.03 8.04 10.23
C PHE A 87 15.61 6.62 9.79
N GLY A 88 16.15 6.13 8.68
CA GLY A 88 15.82 4.83 8.09
C GLY A 88 14.90 4.93 6.86
N PRO A 89 14.47 3.79 6.32
CA PRO A 89 13.65 3.74 5.13
C PRO A 89 12.26 4.34 5.40
N MET A 90 11.79 5.14 4.46
CA MET A 90 10.44 5.71 4.46
C MET A 90 9.71 5.29 3.18
N ILE A 91 8.39 5.21 3.25
CA ILE A 91 7.55 4.94 2.08
C ILE A 91 7.65 6.12 1.10
N ASP A 92 7.92 5.80 -0.17
CA ASP A 92 7.95 6.73 -1.32
C ASP A 92 6.81 6.44 -2.30
N LYS A 93 6.28 5.21 -2.26
CA LYS A 93 5.09 4.77 -3.00
C LYS A 93 4.34 3.72 -2.21
N LEU A 94 3.02 3.85 -2.12
CA LEU A 94 2.13 2.86 -1.53
C LEU A 94 0.94 2.62 -2.46
N TRP A 95 0.67 1.36 -2.77
CA TRP A 95 -0.41 0.93 -3.67
C TRP A 95 -0.43 1.66 -5.03
N GLY A 96 0.76 1.92 -5.58
CA GLY A 96 0.95 2.63 -6.86
C GLY A 96 0.95 4.15 -6.73
N ILE A 97 0.70 4.71 -5.55
CA ILE A 97 0.51 6.15 -5.33
C ILE A 97 1.80 6.78 -4.78
N GLU A 98 2.34 7.72 -5.54
CA GLU A 98 3.44 8.61 -5.15
C GLU A 98 2.85 9.97 -4.71
N ASN A 99 2.81 10.25 -3.41
CA ASN A 99 2.21 11.50 -2.88
C ASN A 99 3.24 12.44 -2.22
N GLY A 100 4.53 12.18 -2.42
CA GLY A 100 5.60 13.00 -1.85
C GLY A 100 5.99 12.63 -0.41
N GLY A 101 5.66 11.42 0.06
CA GLY A 101 6.15 10.88 1.33
C GLY A 101 5.19 10.98 2.51
N SER A 102 3.91 11.27 2.28
CA SER A 102 2.91 11.36 3.35
C SER A 102 2.12 10.05 3.44
N TYR A 103 2.67 9.13 4.22
CA TYR A 103 2.10 7.81 4.45
C TYR A 103 2.07 7.51 5.94
N GLY A 104 1.17 6.63 6.37
CA GLY A 104 1.12 6.17 7.74
C GLY A 104 0.90 4.68 7.82
N TYR A 105 1.27 4.09 8.95
CA TYR A 105 1.03 2.69 9.25
C TYR A 105 0.98 2.43 10.76
N TYR A 106 0.19 1.44 11.14
CA TYR A 106 0.04 0.95 12.51
C TYR A 106 0.05 -0.57 12.51
N VAL A 107 0.63 -1.16 13.56
CA VAL A 107 0.56 -2.61 13.81
C VAL A 107 -0.25 -2.83 15.07
N ASN A 108 -1.35 -3.58 14.98
CA ASN A 108 -2.26 -3.87 16.10
C ASN A 108 -2.71 -2.59 16.84
N ASP A 109 -3.11 -1.56 16.10
CA ASP A 109 -3.47 -0.22 16.62
C ASP A 109 -2.38 0.49 17.41
N LYS A 110 -1.12 0.07 17.28
CA LYS A 110 0.01 0.68 17.96
C LYS A 110 0.87 1.42 16.96
N TYR A 111 1.33 2.58 17.38
CA TYR A 111 2.30 3.38 16.64
C TYR A 111 3.59 2.57 16.46
N SER A 112 4.10 2.53 15.24
CA SER A 112 5.37 1.89 14.88
C SER A 112 6.50 2.92 14.80
N GLY A 113 7.69 2.55 15.25
CA GLY A 113 8.90 3.36 15.22
C GLY A 113 9.55 3.48 13.84
N GLY A 114 9.27 2.54 12.93
CA GLY A 114 9.77 2.60 11.55
C GLY A 114 9.42 1.36 10.73
N LEU A 115 9.78 1.38 9.43
CA LEU A 115 9.55 0.25 8.53
C LEU A 115 10.37 -0.99 8.87
N LEU A 116 11.44 -0.84 9.66
CA LEU A 116 12.30 -1.93 10.13
C LEU A 116 11.82 -2.57 11.44
N ASP A 117 10.70 -2.10 11.99
CA ASP A 117 10.11 -2.76 13.16
C ASP A 117 9.68 -4.17 12.80
N GLU A 118 9.97 -5.11 13.70
CA GLU A 118 9.66 -6.52 13.49
C GLU A 118 8.15 -6.79 13.55
N ILE A 119 7.69 -7.67 12.66
CA ILE A 119 6.32 -8.19 12.63
C ILE A 119 6.29 -9.63 13.11
N LYS A 120 5.13 -10.07 13.59
CA LYS A 120 4.91 -11.42 14.14
C LYS A 120 3.70 -12.07 13.51
N ASP A 121 3.65 -13.39 13.60
CA ASP A 121 2.50 -14.16 13.16
C ASP A 121 1.22 -13.70 13.86
N GLY A 122 0.17 -13.48 13.07
CA GLY A 122 -1.12 -12.97 13.51
C GLY A 122 -1.22 -11.44 13.62
N ASP A 123 -0.14 -10.68 13.40
CA ASP A 123 -0.20 -9.22 13.47
C ASP A 123 -1.13 -8.62 12.40
N VAL A 124 -1.82 -7.54 12.77
CA VAL A 124 -2.65 -6.74 11.87
C VAL A 124 -1.89 -5.47 11.50
N LEU A 125 -1.50 -5.35 10.23
CA LEU A 125 -0.82 -4.19 9.68
C LEU A 125 -1.80 -3.34 8.88
N GLU A 126 -1.97 -2.09 9.27
CA GLU A 126 -2.80 -1.12 8.55
C GLU A 126 -1.91 -0.02 8.00
N ALA A 127 -1.87 0.14 6.68
CA ALA A 127 -1.12 1.20 6.01
C ALA A 127 -2.06 2.10 5.19
N PHE A 128 -1.70 3.38 5.06
CA PHE A 128 -2.57 4.34 4.39
C PHE A 128 -1.79 5.48 3.73
N VAL A 129 -2.38 5.97 2.65
CA VAL A 129 -1.95 7.19 1.95
C VAL A 129 -2.74 8.37 2.51
N TYR A 130 -2.06 9.47 2.83
CA TYR A 130 -2.76 10.72 3.17
C TYR A 130 -3.43 11.29 1.91
N PRO A 131 -4.74 11.63 1.95
CA PRO A 131 -5.46 12.23 0.83
C PRO A 131 -4.85 13.55 0.35
N ASP A 132 -4.43 14.39 1.29
CA ASP A 132 -3.65 15.60 1.02
C ASP A 132 -2.33 15.51 1.80
N PRO A 133 -1.16 15.48 1.13
CA PRO A 133 0.13 15.40 1.79
C PRO A 133 0.48 16.65 2.62
N LYS A 134 -0.33 17.71 2.56
CA LYS A 134 -0.16 18.94 3.36
C LYS A 134 -1.16 19.06 4.51
N ASP A 135 -2.19 18.21 4.55
CA ASP A 135 -3.19 18.21 5.61
C ASP A 135 -2.97 17.02 6.54
N TYR A 136 -2.47 17.34 7.75
CA TYR A 136 -2.27 16.34 8.80
C TYR A 136 -3.53 16.10 9.64
N ASN A 137 -4.65 16.76 9.33
CA ASN A 137 -5.95 16.42 9.92
C ASN A 137 -6.53 15.18 9.24
N TYR A 138 -5.79 14.07 9.29
CA TYR A 138 -6.22 12.77 8.80
C TYR A 138 -5.78 11.73 9.81
N PHE A 139 -6.70 11.31 10.67
CA PHE A 139 -6.39 10.60 11.89
C PHE A 139 -6.55 9.09 11.73
N TYR A 140 -5.59 8.34 12.25
CA TYR A 140 -5.73 6.90 12.34
C TYR A 140 -6.94 6.55 13.23
N SER A 141 -7.85 5.73 12.70
CA SER A 141 -9.04 5.29 13.41
C SER A 141 -9.17 3.77 13.38
N PHE A 142 -9.80 3.22 14.40
CA PHE A 142 -9.88 1.79 14.61
C PHE A 142 -11.12 1.41 15.43
N PHE A 143 -11.61 0.20 15.17
CA PHE A 143 -12.60 -0.43 16.05
C PHE A 143 -11.90 -1.13 17.22
N ASP A 144 -12.64 -1.33 18.31
CA ASP A 144 -12.23 -2.07 19.51
C ASP A 144 -11.93 -3.57 19.27
N ALA A 145 -12.32 -4.09 18.10
CA ALA A 145 -11.92 -5.40 17.61
C ALA A 145 -11.48 -5.32 16.14
N LYS A 146 -10.67 -6.29 15.70
CA LYS A 146 -10.23 -6.43 14.31
C LYS A 146 -11.00 -7.48 13.54
N LYS A 147 -11.34 -8.58 14.20
CA LYS A 147 -12.01 -9.71 13.58
C LYS A 147 -13.08 -10.25 14.51
N GLY A 148 -14.21 -10.61 13.93
CA GLY A 148 -15.28 -11.35 14.60
C GLY A 148 -15.13 -12.85 14.47
N GLU A 149 -15.73 -13.58 15.42
CA GLU A 149 -16.02 -14.99 15.22
C GLU A 149 -17.08 -15.17 14.13
N ASP A 150 -17.00 -16.28 13.40
CA ASP A 150 -17.99 -16.67 12.41
C ASP A 150 -19.40 -16.70 13.05
N THR A 151 -20.36 -16.09 12.38
CA THR A 151 -21.68 -15.83 12.95
C THR A 151 -22.81 -16.21 12.01
N GLU A 152 -23.99 -16.51 12.56
CA GLU A 152 -25.18 -16.73 11.75
C GLU A 152 -25.75 -15.41 11.21
N PRO A 153 -26.48 -15.42 10.07
CA PRO A 153 -27.15 -14.25 9.56
C PRO A 153 -28.11 -13.62 10.59
N ASN A 154 -28.29 -12.31 10.51
CA ASN A 154 -29.13 -11.49 11.38
C ASN A 154 -28.63 -11.38 12.83
N LYS A 155 -27.37 -11.71 13.09
CA LYS A 155 -26.75 -11.41 14.37
C LYS A 155 -26.27 -9.96 14.41
N GLU A 156 -26.47 -9.35 15.57
CA GLU A 156 -26.00 -8.01 15.87
C GLU A 156 -24.50 -8.04 16.18
N VAL A 157 -23.76 -7.11 15.59
CA VAL A 157 -22.37 -6.83 15.88
C VAL A 157 -22.30 -5.40 16.37
N THR A 158 -21.77 -5.20 17.58
CA THR A 158 -21.54 -3.87 18.15
C THR A 158 -20.06 -3.59 18.16
N LEU A 159 -19.67 -2.43 17.64
CA LEU A 159 -18.28 -1.97 17.56
C LEU A 159 -18.17 -0.59 18.19
N THR A 160 -17.03 -0.32 18.81
CA THR A 160 -16.66 1.00 19.31
C THR A 160 -15.60 1.61 18.42
N LEU A 161 -15.89 2.74 17.77
CA LEU A 161 -14.98 3.47 16.91
C LEU A 161 -14.18 4.52 17.69
N SER A 162 -12.86 4.45 17.58
CA SER A 162 -11.91 5.39 18.16
C SER A 162 -10.97 5.95 17.10
N TYR A 163 -10.33 7.08 17.40
CA TYR A 163 -9.24 7.63 16.60
C TYR A 163 -8.16 8.27 17.47
N TYR A 164 -6.94 8.30 16.95
CA TYR A 164 -5.81 8.92 17.64
C TYR A 164 -5.64 10.39 17.28
N THR A 165 -5.29 11.16 18.30
CA THR A 165 -4.76 12.52 18.20
C THR A 165 -3.51 12.62 19.08
N PHE A 166 -2.80 13.74 19.00
CA PHE A 166 -1.66 14.00 19.89
C PHE A 166 -2.02 15.10 20.89
N ASN A 167 -1.65 14.88 22.14
CA ASN A 167 -1.64 15.92 23.16
C ASN A 167 -0.52 16.94 22.87
N PRO A 168 -0.54 18.13 23.51
CA PRO A 168 0.53 19.13 23.34
C PRO A 168 1.94 18.64 23.73
N ASP A 169 2.03 17.60 24.57
CA ASP A 169 3.29 16.95 24.96
C ASP A 169 3.71 15.82 23.99
N TYR A 170 3.02 15.71 22.84
CA TYR A 170 3.19 14.68 21.82
C TYR A 170 2.86 13.25 22.28
N SER A 171 2.21 13.08 23.43
CA SER A 171 1.65 11.77 23.81
C SER A 171 0.40 11.45 22.98
N LEU A 172 0.23 10.16 22.64
CA LEU A 172 -0.92 9.68 21.89
C LEU A 172 -2.17 9.73 22.78
N LYS A 173 -3.27 10.27 22.23
CA LYS A 173 -4.57 10.34 22.88
C LYS A 173 -5.62 9.63 22.03
N THR A 174 -6.29 8.65 22.61
CA THR A 174 -7.47 8.00 22.03
C THR A 174 -8.71 8.85 22.27
N ASN A 175 -9.51 9.05 21.23
CA ASN A 175 -10.82 9.70 21.32
C ASN A 175 -11.88 8.78 20.73
N LEU A 176 -13.06 8.75 21.35
CA LEU A 176 -14.25 8.11 20.79
C LEU A 176 -14.81 8.99 19.67
N LEU A 177 -15.33 8.39 18.60
CA LEU A 177 -15.86 9.13 17.47
C LEU A 177 -17.38 9.03 17.39
N GLU A 178 -18.07 10.12 17.69
CA GLU A 178 -19.52 10.28 17.52
C GLU A 178 -19.89 10.69 16.10
N GLY A 179 -21.03 10.21 15.61
CA GLY A 179 -21.63 10.63 14.34
C GLY A 179 -20.99 10.05 13.08
N ALA A 180 -20.12 9.05 13.21
CA ALA A 180 -19.57 8.33 12.06
C ALA A 180 -20.58 7.31 11.54
N LYS A 181 -20.73 7.21 10.22
CA LYS A 181 -21.59 6.21 9.57
C LYS A 181 -20.80 4.94 9.30
N LEU A 182 -21.34 3.81 9.69
CA LEU A 182 -20.74 2.51 9.38
C LEU A 182 -21.10 2.09 7.97
N THR A 183 -20.19 1.37 7.34
CA THR A 183 -20.34 0.79 6.01
C THR A 183 -20.10 -0.71 6.08
N VAL A 184 -20.78 -1.47 5.22
CA VAL A 184 -20.56 -2.91 5.03
C VAL A 184 -20.21 -3.13 3.57
N ASN A 185 -19.05 -3.71 3.29
CA ASN A 185 -18.54 -3.96 1.94
C ASN A 185 -18.51 -2.68 1.09
N GLY A 186 -18.20 -1.53 1.72
CA GLY A 186 -18.16 -0.21 1.09
C GLY A 186 -19.53 0.44 0.84
N LYS A 187 -20.65 -0.21 1.22
CA LYS A 187 -21.99 0.36 1.14
C LYS A 187 -22.37 1.02 2.46
N GLU A 188 -22.92 2.23 2.41
CA GLU A 188 -23.42 2.91 3.61
C GLU A 188 -24.56 2.13 4.28
N THR A 189 -24.61 2.24 5.60
CA THR A 189 -25.70 1.72 6.44
C THR A 189 -26.35 2.84 7.23
N ASP A 190 -27.48 2.55 7.87
CA ASP A 190 -28.13 3.48 8.79
C ASP A 190 -27.48 3.50 10.20
N ALA A 191 -26.47 2.66 10.45
CA ALA A 191 -25.79 2.61 11.74
C ALA A 191 -24.82 3.78 11.88
N VAL A 192 -25.03 4.59 12.92
CA VAL A 192 -24.24 5.78 13.24
C VAL A 192 -23.70 5.63 14.65
N THR A 193 -22.44 6.02 14.86
CA THR A 193 -21.81 5.97 16.18
C THR A 193 -22.43 6.99 17.14
N ASP A 194 -22.72 6.55 18.36
CA ASP A 194 -23.19 7.41 19.44
C ASP A 194 -22.04 8.18 20.11
N ALA A 195 -22.35 8.93 21.19
CA ALA A 195 -21.38 9.71 21.96
C ALA A 195 -20.27 8.85 22.62
N GLU A 196 -20.48 7.53 22.72
CA GLU A 196 -19.51 6.57 23.23
C GLU A 196 -18.72 5.91 22.10
N GLY A 197 -18.90 6.38 20.85
CA GLY A 197 -18.30 5.82 19.65
C GLY A 197 -18.93 4.50 19.20
N LYS A 198 -20.04 4.06 19.80
CA LYS A 198 -20.62 2.74 19.54
C LYS A 198 -21.64 2.77 18.43
N ALA A 199 -21.61 1.75 17.60
CA ALA A 199 -22.67 1.49 16.63
C ALA A 199 -22.92 -0.01 16.53
N THR A 200 -24.19 -0.37 16.26
CA THR A 200 -24.62 -1.76 16.10
C THR A 200 -25.11 -1.99 14.68
N LEU A 201 -24.67 -3.09 14.08
CA LEU A 201 -25.03 -3.53 12.74
C LEU A 201 -25.68 -4.91 12.81
N THR A 202 -26.61 -5.17 11.91
CA THR A 202 -27.14 -6.52 11.66
C THR A 202 -26.64 -6.99 10.30
N LEU A 203 -25.86 -8.06 10.28
CA LEU A 203 -25.27 -8.58 9.04
C LEU A 203 -26.11 -9.70 8.47
N THR A 204 -26.40 -9.62 7.17
CA THR A 204 -27.28 -10.57 6.46
C THR A 204 -26.60 -11.23 5.27
N GLU A 205 -25.66 -10.55 4.61
CA GLU A 205 -24.92 -11.06 3.45
C GLU A 205 -23.97 -12.19 3.90
N PRO A 206 -24.10 -13.45 3.41
CA PRO A 206 -23.16 -14.52 3.73
C PRO A 206 -21.74 -14.27 3.21
N GLY A 207 -20.76 -14.87 3.87
CA GLY A 207 -19.34 -14.77 3.54
C GLY A 207 -18.59 -13.65 4.29
N LYS A 208 -17.40 -13.30 3.78
CA LYS A 208 -16.53 -12.26 4.35
C LYS A 208 -17.22 -10.89 4.21
N ASN A 209 -17.56 -10.29 5.34
CA ASN A 209 -18.05 -8.92 5.41
C ASN A 209 -16.95 -8.02 5.97
N VAL A 210 -16.71 -6.91 5.28
CA VAL A 210 -15.79 -5.85 5.69
C VAL A 210 -16.60 -4.69 6.23
N ILE A 211 -16.50 -4.45 7.53
CA ILE A 211 -17.10 -3.29 8.18
C ILE A 211 -16.05 -2.18 8.25
N SER A 212 -16.46 -0.98 7.86
CA SER A 212 -15.65 0.24 7.96
C SER A 212 -16.53 1.42 8.40
N ALA A 213 -15.96 2.62 8.46
CA ALA A 213 -16.70 3.82 8.80
C ALA A 213 -16.21 5.05 8.03
N VAL A 214 -17.11 6.00 7.82
CA VAL A 214 -16.83 7.33 7.28
C VAL A 214 -17.37 8.38 8.24
N SER A 215 -16.76 9.56 8.26
CA SER A 215 -17.20 10.68 9.11
C SER A 215 -17.09 12.00 8.37
N ASP A 216 -18.14 12.81 8.51
CA ASP A 216 -18.17 14.20 8.03
C ASP A 216 -17.54 15.17 9.03
N ASN A 217 -17.41 14.75 10.30
CA ASN A 217 -16.95 15.59 11.40
C ASN A 217 -15.43 15.51 11.60
N VAL A 218 -14.87 14.31 11.40
CA VAL A 218 -13.44 14.03 11.59
C VAL A 218 -12.93 13.27 10.38
N ASN A 219 -11.88 13.79 9.76
CA ASN A 219 -11.17 13.11 8.69
C ASN A 219 -10.39 11.91 9.28
N ILE A 220 -10.84 10.71 8.98
CA ILE A 220 -10.28 9.47 9.51
C ILE A 220 -9.76 8.55 8.40
N VAL A 221 -8.69 7.82 8.71
CA VAL A 221 -8.32 6.60 7.98
C VAL A 221 -9.47 5.60 8.15
N PRO A 222 -9.99 5.00 7.06
CA PRO A 222 -11.09 4.04 7.16
C PRO A 222 -10.73 2.88 8.10
N PRO A 223 -11.42 2.70 9.24
CA PRO A 223 -11.16 1.60 10.15
C PRO A 223 -11.60 0.29 9.49
N THR A 224 -11.05 -0.84 9.91
CA THR A 224 -11.43 -2.14 9.33
C THR A 224 -11.75 -3.16 10.41
N TYR A 225 -12.92 -3.78 10.29
CA TYR A 225 -13.32 -4.98 11.02
C TYR A 225 -13.82 -6.03 10.04
N VAL A 226 -13.36 -7.27 10.15
CA VAL A 226 -13.79 -8.37 9.28
C VAL A 226 -14.52 -9.43 10.06
N ILE A 227 -15.63 -9.91 9.51
CA ILE A 227 -16.39 -11.02 10.09
C ILE A 227 -16.95 -11.89 8.98
N ASN A 228 -16.97 -13.20 9.20
CA ASN A 228 -17.61 -14.14 8.30
C ASN A 228 -19.05 -14.41 8.76
N VAL A 229 -20.00 -14.33 7.84
CA VAL A 229 -21.39 -14.71 8.09
C VAL A 229 -21.65 -16.07 7.43
N ASN A 230 -22.10 -17.03 8.22
CA ASN A 230 -22.40 -18.39 7.76
C ASN A 230 -23.54 -18.38 6.74
N GLY A 231 -23.44 -19.27 5.76
CA GLY A 231 -24.45 -19.42 4.71
C GLY A 231 -23.82 -19.72 3.36
N GLU A 232 -24.67 -19.98 2.37
CA GLU A 232 -24.23 -20.18 1.00
C GLU A 232 -24.02 -18.83 0.32
N ILE A 233 -22.84 -18.61 -0.25
CA ILE A 233 -22.55 -17.38 -1.01
C ILE A 233 -23.25 -17.51 -2.36
N GLU A 234 -24.24 -16.66 -2.63
CA GLU A 234 -24.82 -16.56 -3.98
C GLU A 234 -23.77 -15.98 -4.94
N THR A 235 -23.07 -16.87 -5.65
CA THR A 235 -22.08 -16.45 -6.65
C THR A 235 -22.84 -16.03 -7.91
N THR A 236 -23.06 -14.72 -8.07
CA THR A 236 -23.57 -14.18 -9.34
C THR A 236 -22.44 -14.19 -10.37
N THR A 237 -22.36 -15.27 -11.15
CA THR A 237 -21.45 -15.37 -12.30
C THR A 237 -21.82 -14.29 -13.32
N THR A 238 -21.04 -13.19 -13.34
CA THR A 238 -21.14 -12.19 -14.40
C THR A 238 -20.45 -12.74 -15.64
N THR A 239 -21.23 -13.37 -16.53
CA THR A 239 -20.76 -13.82 -17.85
C THR A 239 -20.56 -12.60 -18.75
N THR A 240 -19.36 -12.04 -18.76
CA THR A 240 -18.95 -11.05 -19.76
C THR A 240 -18.89 -11.72 -21.13
N THR A 241 -19.94 -11.54 -21.93
CA THR A 241 -19.98 -12.02 -23.32
C THR A 241 -19.16 -11.08 -24.18
N THR A 242 -17.89 -11.38 -24.39
CA THR A 242 -17.01 -10.63 -25.31
C THR A 242 -17.47 -10.91 -26.74
N THR A 243 -18.23 -9.98 -27.34
CA THR A 243 -18.54 -10.02 -28.77
C THR A 243 -17.33 -9.50 -29.54
N SER A 244 -16.47 -10.42 -29.97
CA SER A 244 -15.38 -10.12 -30.89
C SER A 244 -15.96 -9.85 -32.29
N ALA A 245 -16.06 -8.57 -32.65
CA ALA A 245 -16.32 -8.17 -34.02
C ALA A 245 -15.09 -8.47 -34.88
N VAL A 246 -15.15 -9.55 -35.67
CA VAL A 246 -14.18 -9.85 -36.72
C VAL A 246 -14.42 -8.89 -37.88
N SER A 247 -13.56 -7.90 -38.05
CA SER A 247 -13.50 -7.06 -39.25
C SER A 247 -12.69 -7.77 -40.33
N THR A 248 -13.39 -8.31 -41.33
CA THR A 248 -12.82 -8.85 -42.57
C THR A 248 -12.53 -7.71 -43.56
N THR A 249 -11.25 -7.49 -43.88
CA THR A 249 -10.82 -6.59 -44.95
C THR A 249 -10.84 -7.34 -46.28
N SER A 250 -11.77 -7.02 -47.18
CA SER A 250 -11.76 -7.48 -48.57
C SER A 250 -10.97 -6.52 -49.46
N THR A 251 -9.86 -7.01 -50.02
CA THR A 251 -9.18 -6.37 -51.15
C THR A 251 -9.97 -6.64 -52.43
N THR A 252 -10.31 -5.60 -53.18
CA THR A 252 -10.76 -5.74 -54.57
C THR A 252 -10.00 -4.77 -55.46
N ALA A 253 -9.19 -5.35 -56.34
CA ALA A 253 -8.53 -4.65 -57.43
C ALA A 253 -9.52 -4.49 -58.60
N ALA A 254 -9.56 -3.30 -59.19
CA ALA A 254 -10.09 -3.10 -60.54
C ALA A 254 -9.34 -1.93 -61.21
N ALA A 255 -8.85 -2.19 -62.42
CA ALA A 255 -8.08 -1.27 -63.25
C ALA A 255 -8.86 -0.86 -64.52
N SER A 256 -8.62 0.38 -64.95
CA SER A 256 -8.85 0.98 -66.29
C SER A 256 -10.32 1.25 -66.72
N THR A 257 -10.73 2.34 -67.37
CA THR A 257 -10.12 3.13 -68.48
C THR A 257 -10.68 4.58 -68.59
N THR A 258 -9.86 5.40 -69.24
CA THR A 258 -9.92 6.74 -69.87
C THR A 258 -11.26 7.39 -70.28
N ALA A 259 -11.41 8.70 -70.01
CA ALA A 259 -11.92 9.71 -70.97
C ALA A 259 -11.56 11.17 -70.56
N SER A 260 -11.09 11.94 -71.55
CA SER A 260 -10.56 13.31 -71.47
C SER A 260 -11.59 14.43 -71.25
N ALA A 261 -11.19 15.51 -70.56
CA ALA A 261 -11.56 16.88 -70.94
C ALA A 261 -10.52 17.92 -70.44
N LYS A 262 -10.10 18.79 -71.37
CA LYS A 262 -9.15 19.91 -71.23
C LYS A 262 -9.74 21.09 -70.44
N SER A 263 -8.89 21.77 -69.65
CA SER A 263 -8.48 23.19 -69.81
C SER A 263 -7.72 23.62 -68.53
N ASN A 264 -6.40 23.86 -68.57
CA ASN A 264 -5.64 25.07 -68.94
C ASN A 264 -5.24 25.91 -67.71
N VAL A 265 -3.92 26.11 -67.54
CA VAL A 265 -3.21 27.22 -66.83
C VAL A 265 -3.22 27.13 -65.29
N LYS A 266 -2.12 27.23 -64.51
CA LYS A 266 -0.71 27.64 -64.69
C LYS A 266 0.12 27.02 -63.56
N ALA A 267 1.30 26.49 -63.89
CA ALA A 267 2.31 26.10 -62.93
C ALA A 267 3.03 27.32 -62.34
N THR A 268 3.41 27.25 -61.06
CA THR A 268 4.73 27.75 -60.63
C THR A 268 5.25 26.84 -59.53
N THR A 269 6.23 26.04 -59.92
CA THR A 269 7.11 25.23 -59.10
C THR A 269 8.29 26.08 -58.62
N THR A 270 8.76 25.82 -57.41
CA THR A 270 10.20 25.77 -57.07
C THR A 270 10.31 25.09 -55.70
N ALA A 271 10.50 23.77 -55.68
CA ALA A 271 11.80 23.08 -55.69
C ALA A 271 12.54 23.20 -54.35
N SER A 272 12.43 22.11 -53.60
CA SER A 272 13.31 21.69 -52.50
C SER A 272 14.77 21.57 -52.97
N LYS A 273 15.70 21.97 -52.09
CA LYS A 273 17.05 21.40 -52.00
C LYS A 273 17.40 21.22 -50.53
N GLY A 274 17.72 19.97 -50.18
CA GLY A 274 18.21 19.61 -48.86
C GLY A 274 19.66 20.03 -48.62
N ASN A 275 20.04 20.02 -47.34
CA ASN A 275 21.26 19.43 -46.79
C ASN A 275 21.27 19.65 -45.27
N SER A 276 21.35 18.57 -44.49
CA SER A 276 21.91 18.60 -43.12
C SER A 276 23.42 18.91 -43.23
N PRO A 277 24.11 19.57 -42.26
CA PRO A 277 24.17 19.12 -40.86
C PRO A 277 24.38 20.21 -39.77
N LYS A 278 24.51 19.73 -38.52
CA LYS A 278 25.17 20.30 -37.32
C LYS A 278 24.32 20.88 -36.19
N THR A 279 24.50 20.19 -35.06
CA THR A 279 24.46 20.60 -33.66
C THR A 279 24.98 22.03 -33.43
N GLY A 280 24.24 22.79 -32.62
CA GLY A 280 24.65 24.12 -32.14
C GLY A 280 23.63 24.66 -31.15
N ASP A 281 24.07 24.78 -29.91
CA ASP A 281 23.42 25.28 -28.70
C ASP A 281 23.00 26.76 -28.79
N SER A 282 22.04 27.15 -27.93
CA SER A 282 21.55 28.49 -27.50
C SER A 282 20.01 28.46 -27.46
N GLY A 283 19.28 28.77 -26.39
CA GLY A 283 19.63 29.35 -25.10
C GLY A 283 18.39 30.12 -24.57
N ALA A 284 18.25 30.13 -23.24
CA ALA A 284 17.41 31.00 -22.39
C ALA A 284 15.88 30.77 -22.39
N THR A 285 15.30 30.40 -21.22
CA THR A 285 14.74 31.37 -20.25
C THR A 285 14.27 30.68 -18.95
N VAL A 286 14.79 31.15 -17.80
CA VAL A 286 14.11 31.53 -16.51
C VAL A 286 13.10 30.51 -15.92
N ALA A 287 13.27 29.98 -14.69
CA ALA A 287 13.11 30.72 -13.44
C ALA A 287 13.76 30.04 -12.22
N VAL A 288 14.41 30.86 -11.40
CA VAL A 288 14.87 30.56 -10.05
C VAL A 288 13.71 30.79 -9.08
N PHE A 289 13.35 29.80 -8.28
CA PHE A 289 12.64 30.03 -7.02
C PHE A 289 13.49 29.50 -5.86
N ALA A 290 14.07 30.45 -5.14
CA ALA A 290 14.56 30.27 -3.79
C ALA A 290 13.45 30.70 -2.83
N LEU A 291 12.98 29.79 -1.96
CA LEU A 291 12.73 30.04 -0.54
C LEU A 291 12.23 28.75 0.12
N GLY A 292 12.87 28.34 1.21
CA GLY A 292 12.45 27.22 2.04
C GLY A 292 13.43 27.01 3.17
N ALA A 293 13.44 27.95 4.12
CA ALA A 293 14.21 27.84 5.35
C ALA A 293 13.75 26.59 6.12
N ALA A 294 14.60 25.57 6.15
CA ALA A 294 14.47 24.46 7.07
C ALA A 294 14.76 24.98 8.48
N VAL A 295 13.73 25.05 9.33
CA VAL A 295 13.92 25.19 10.77
C VAL A 295 14.33 23.82 11.29
N ALA A 296 15.63 23.55 11.20
CA ALA A 296 16.28 22.56 12.04
C ALA A 296 16.39 23.16 13.45
N VAL A 297 15.72 22.56 14.44
CA VAL A 297 16.07 22.75 15.85
C VAL A 297 16.41 21.39 16.44
N SER A 298 17.71 21.12 16.34
CA SER A 298 18.55 20.20 17.11
C SER A 298 18.19 20.09 18.60
N PHE A 299 18.32 18.88 19.15
CA PHE A 299 18.81 18.71 20.52
C PHE A 299 19.83 17.58 20.62
N ALA A 300 21.07 17.99 20.85
CA ALA A 300 22.16 17.15 21.30
C ALA A 300 21.98 16.86 22.81
N LEU A 301 21.84 15.59 23.19
CA LEU A 301 22.09 15.17 24.57
C LEU A 301 23.54 14.70 24.69
N ARG A 302 24.36 15.65 25.13
CA ARG A 302 25.75 15.47 25.56
C ARG A 302 25.77 14.63 26.84
N ARG A 303 26.48 13.51 26.82
CA ARG A 303 26.94 12.80 28.04
C ARG A 303 27.62 13.78 29.01
N ARG A 304 27.24 13.73 30.29
CA ARG A 304 28.16 13.96 31.41
C ARG A 304 27.69 13.20 32.66
N ASN A 305 28.67 12.60 33.33
CA ASN A 305 28.60 11.68 34.46
C ASN A 305 28.20 12.35 35.79
N GLU A 306 27.98 11.46 36.78
CA GLU A 306 28.15 11.59 38.24
C GLU A 306 27.00 12.21 39.04
N GLU A 307 26.27 11.36 39.79
CA GLU A 307 26.55 11.10 41.22
C GLU A 307 26.60 9.59 41.49
#